data_AF-A0A7W5VHZ5-F1
#
_entry.id   AF-A0A7W5VHZ5-F1
#
_cell.length_a   1.000
_cell.length_b   1.000
_cell.length_c   1.000
_cell.angle_alpha   90.00
_cell.angle_beta   90.00
_cell.angle_gamma   90.00
#
_symmetry.space_group_name_H-M   'P 1'
#
loop_
_entity.id
_entity.type
_entity.pdbx_description
1 polymer ?
#
loop_
_entity_poly.entity_id
_entity_poly.type
_entity_poly.pdbx_seq_one_letter_code
_entity_poly.pdbx_strand_id
1 'polypeptide(L)'
;MESETCGSNVMKDLPADRTASYTVLYEGYGSDGVASTVGYVQDGEVRLVTDPGMVKSRSLILDPLRTLGVEPESVTDVVFSHHHPDHTLNAALFPNARFHDHWAIYFGDQWTWRDAEGYELTPSIKLIRTPGHTHEDITTLVGTPGGVVAFTHVWNDATSASDRHAVDLDALHRGRERVLAVADIVVPGHGAAFIPGIDTPR
;
A
#
# COMPACT_ATOMS: atom_id res chain seq x y z
N MET A 1 22.66 -4.13 25.54
CA MET A 1 23.16 -3.19 24.51
C MET A 1 22.45 -3.43 23.16
N GLU A 2 21.19 -3.86 23.17
CA GLU A 2 20.42 -4.21 21.96
C GLU A 2 19.21 -3.28 21.72
N SER A 3 19.00 -2.27 22.58
CA SER A 3 17.83 -1.39 22.51
C SER A 3 18.02 -0.13 21.66
N GLU A 4 19.27 0.24 21.31
CA GLU A 4 19.55 1.44 20.51
C GLU A 4 19.46 1.19 19.00
N THR A 5 19.69 -0.04 18.53
CA THR A 5 19.63 -0.38 17.10
C THR A 5 18.19 -0.49 16.58
N CYS A 6 17.26 -1.01 17.38
CA CYS A 6 15.85 -1.14 17.01
C CYS A 6 15.17 0.23 16.80
N GLY A 7 15.38 1.20 17.70
CA GLY A 7 14.82 2.55 17.58
C GLY A 7 15.38 3.36 16.40
N SER A 8 16.64 3.10 16.02
CA SER A 8 17.32 3.83 14.93
C SER A 8 16.84 3.46 13.52
N ASN A 9 16.29 2.25 13.34
CA ASN A 9 15.77 1.81 12.04
C ASN A 9 14.30 2.20 11.81
N VAL A 10 13.47 2.25 12.87
CA VAL A 10 12.05 2.66 12.77
C VAL A 10 11.92 4.11 12.27
N MET A 11 12.80 5.01 12.68
CA MET A 11 12.73 6.42 12.24
C MET A 11 12.99 6.60 10.74
N LYS A 12 13.64 5.64 10.06
CA LYS A 12 13.93 5.76 8.62
C LYS A 12 12.69 5.56 7.75
N ASP A 13 11.72 4.79 8.26
CA ASP A 13 10.51 4.45 7.54
C ASP A 13 9.44 5.54 7.64
N LEU A 14 9.53 6.43 8.64
CA LEU A 14 8.61 7.56 8.74
C LEU A 14 8.67 8.42 7.47
N PRO A 15 7.51 8.78 6.89
CA PRO A 15 7.44 9.87 5.93
C PRO A 15 8.01 11.16 6.54
N ALA A 16 8.77 11.91 5.75
CA ALA A 16 9.44 13.13 6.19
C ALA A 16 8.44 14.28 6.41
N ASP A 17 7.37 14.34 5.60
CA ASP A 17 6.28 15.30 5.71
C ASP A 17 4.92 14.62 5.96
N ARG A 18 3.90 15.44 6.20
CA ARG A 18 2.54 15.03 6.55
C ARG A 18 1.46 15.79 5.78
N THR A 19 1.70 16.01 4.50
CA THR A 19 0.84 16.85 3.64
C THR A 19 -0.17 16.05 2.82
N ALA A 20 0.01 14.73 2.73
CA ALA A 20 -0.86 13.90 1.91
C ALA A 20 -2.27 13.77 2.51
N SER A 21 -3.25 13.60 1.64
CA SER A 21 -4.59 13.10 1.97
C SER A 21 -4.80 11.71 1.37
N TYR A 22 -5.75 10.95 1.92
CA TYR A 22 -6.07 9.64 1.40
C TYR A 22 -7.58 9.36 1.46
N THR A 23 -8.02 8.38 0.68
CA THR A 23 -9.37 7.81 0.72
C THR A 23 -9.28 6.33 0.39
N VAL A 24 -9.95 5.49 1.17
CA VAL A 24 -10.17 4.08 0.79
C VAL A 24 -11.32 4.08 -0.21
N LEU A 25 -11.03 3.80 -1.48
CA LEU A 25 -12.02 3.79 -2.55
C LEU A 25 -12.93 2.55 -2.45
N TYR A 26 -12.33 1.42 -2.05
CA TYR A 26 -13.02 0.15 -1.95
C TYR A 26 -12.39 -0.71 -0.86
N GLU A 27 -13.21 -1.29 0.02
CA GLU A 27 -12.76 -2.27 1.00
C GLU A 27 -12.74 -3.66 0.36
N GLY A 28 -11.57 -4.29 0.37
CA GLY A 28 -11.37 -5.61 -0.22
C GLY A 28 -11.99 -6.74 0.60
N TYR A 29 -11.88 -7.96 0.09
CA TYR A 29 -12.31 -9.19 0.76
C TYR A 29 -11.63 -10.41 0.13
N GLY A 30 -11.55 -11.52 0.88
CA GLY A 30 -10.91 -12.78 0.44
C GLY A 30 -11.70 -14.06 0.76
N SER A 31 -13.03 -13.97 0.85
CA SER A 31 -13.93 -15.09 1.22
C SER A 31 -14.55 -15.79 -0.01
N ASP A 32 -15.78 -15.42 -0.40
CA ASP A 32 -16.54 -16.04 -1.51
C ASP A 32 -16.07 -15.56 -2.90
N GLY A 33 -15.11 -14.65 -2.91
CA GLY A 33 -14.35 -14.14 -4.04
C GLY A 33 -13.16 -13.37 -3.49
N VAL A 34 -12.42 -12.71 -4.37
CA VAL A 34 -11.26 -11.92 -3.95
C VAL A 34 -11.25 -10.55 -4.63
N ALA A 35 -10.98 -9.51 -3.84
CA ALA A 35 -10.73 -8.16 -4.29
C ALA A 35 -9.77 -7.49 -3.29
N SER A 36 -8.86 -6.68 -3.80
CA SER A 36 -7.99 -5.86 -2.95
C SER A 36 -8.73 -4.68 -2.34
N THR A 37 -8.22 -4.19 -1.23
CA THR A 37 -8.56 -2.87 -0.71
C THR A 37 -7.87 -1.82 -1.57
N VAL A 38 -8.67 -0.99 -2.25
CA VAL A 38 -8.16 0.00 -3.19
C VAL A 38 -8.04 1.35 -2.50
N GLY A 39 -6.84 1.92 -2.52
CA GLY A 39 -6.54 3.23 -1.93
C GLY A 39 -6.41 4.32 -2.98
N TYR A 40 -6.76 5.54 -2.60
CA TYR A 40 -6.39 6.77 -3.29
C TYR A 40 -5.60 7.67 -2.35
N VAL A 41 -4.53 8.27 -2.84
CA VAL A 41 -3.66 9.18 -2.11
C VAL A 41 -3.38 10.40 -2.98
N GLN A 42 -3.41 11.59 -2.39
CA GLN A 42 -3.06 12.83 -3.05
C GLN A 42 -2.04 13.62 -2.24
N ASP A 43 -0.96 14.05 -2.88
CA ASP A 43 0.04 14.95 -2.30
C ASP A 43 0.63 15.87 -3.38
N GLY A 44 0.34 17.17 -3.30
CA GLY A 44 0.64 18.11 -4.38
C GLY A 44 0.04 17.66 -5.72
N GLU A 45 0.91 17.43 -6.70
CA GLU A 45 0.55 16.93 -8.05
C GLU A 45 0.42 15.40 -8.12
N VAL A 46 0.90 14.66 -7.10
CA VAL A 46 0.78 13.21 -7.08
C VAL A 46 -0.65 12.81 -6.81
N ARG A 47 -1.21 11.99 -7.71
CA ARG A 47 -2.49 11.31 -7.60
C ARG A 47 -2.24 9.82 -7.73
N LEU A 48 -2.13 9.14 -6.59
CA LEU A 48 -1.72 7.76 -6.47
C LEU A 48 -2.93 6.86 -6.22
N VAL A 49 -3.03 5.75 -6.96
CA VAL A 49 -3.93 4.63 -6.64
C VAL A 49 -3.11 3.42 -6.17
N THR A 50 -3.54 2.76 -5.10
CA THR A 50 -2.92 1.50 -4.63
C THR A 50 -3.80 0.32 -4.98
N ASP A 51 -3.18 -0.74 -5.49
CA ASP A 51 -3.79 -2.07 -5.72
C ASP A 51 -5.18 -2.07 -6.38
N PRO A 52 -5.33 -1.62 -7.64
CA PRO A 52 -6.64 -1.60 -8.32
C PRO A 52 -7.07 -3.01 -8.82
N GLY A 53 -7.05 -4.05 -7.99
CA GLY A 53 -7.24 -5.44 -8.44
C GLY A 53 -8.60 -6.06 -8.11
N MET A 54 -9.08 -6.91 -9.04
CA MET A 54 -10.28 -7.78 -8.99
C MET A 54 -11.58 -7.29 -8.33
N VAL A 55 -11.79 -5.99 -8.15
CA VAL A 55 -13.08 -5.43 -7.73
C VAL A 55 -14.23 -5.95 -8.61
N LYS A 56 -15.40 -6.23 -8.02
CA LYS A 56 -16.56 -6.83 -8.72
C LYS A 56 -17.01 -6.05 -9.96
N SER A 57 -16.80 -4.74 -9.95
CA SER A 57 -17.06 -3.84 -11.07
C SER A 57 -16.01 -2.73 -11.04
N ARG A 58 -15.49 -2.35 -12.20
CA ARG A 58 -14.56 -1.21 -12.35
C ARG A 58 -15.16 0.09 -11.80
N SER A 59 -16.49 0.24 -11.84
CA SER A 59 -17.18 1.41 -11.30
C SER A 59 -16.95 1.60 -9.79
N LEU A 60 -16.65 0.52 -9.05
CA LEU A 60 -16.32 0.59 -7.62
C LEU A 60 -14.97 1.28 -7.34
N ILE A 61 -14.13 1.43 -8.37
CA ILE A 61 -12.91 2.25 -8.30
C ILE A 61 -13.19 3.63 -8.91
N LEU A 62 -13.85 3.66 -10.07
CA LEU A 62 -13.99 4.87 -10.88
C LEU A 62 -14.99 5.89 -10.30
N ASP A 63 -16.13 5.44 -9.77
CA ASP A 63 -17.17 6.36 -9.28
C ASP A 63 -16.73 7.09 -8.00
N PRO A 64 -16.08 6.45 -7.02
CA PRO A 64 -15.49 7.16 -5.88
C PRO A 64 -14.41 8.18 -6.30
N LEU A 65 -13.54 7.84 -7.26
CA LEU A 65 -12.55 8.79 -7.80
C LEU A 65 -13.22 10.01 -8.44
N ARG A 66 -14.26 9.80 -9.27
CA ARG A 66 -15.03 10.89 -9.88
C ARG A 66 -15.72 11.76 -8.84
N THR A 67 -16.19 11.18 -7.74
CA THR A 67 -16.77 11.92 -6.61
C THR A 67 -15.74 12.85 -5.94
N LEU A 68 -14.46 12.45 -5.94
CA LEU A 68 -13.33 13.28 -5.51
C LEU A 68 -12.89 14.31 -6.58
N GLY A 69 -13.54 14.34 -7.75
CA GLY A 69 -13.16 15.19 -8.88
C GLY A 69 -11.93 14.71 -9.63
N VAL A 70 -11.58 13.42 -9.49
CA VAL A 70 -10.40 12.80 -10.10
C VAL A 70 -10.84 11.91 -11.25
N GLU A 71 -10.46 12.29 -12.47
CA GLU A 71 -10.63 11.41 -13.63
C GLU A 71 -9.48 10.39 -13.72
N PRO A 72 -9.70 9.19 -14.25
CA PRO A 72 -8.66 8.14 -14.31
C PRO A 72 -7.40 8.56 -15.05
N GLU A 73 -7.54 9.40 -16.09
CA GLU A 73 -6.45 9.97 -16.87
C GLU A 73 -5.59 10.97 -16.08
N SER A 74 -6.07 11.46 -14.95
CA SER A 74 -5.33 12.37 -14.06
C SER A 74 -4.56 11.64 -12.96
N VAL A 75 -4.77 10.33 -12.79
CA VAL A 75 -3.96 9.50 -11.88
C VAL A 75 -2.54 9.46 -12.43
N THR A 76 -1.59 9.92 -11.64
CA THR A 76 -0.17 10.03 -12.02
C THR A 76 0.58 8.76 -11.70
N ASP A 77 0.12 8.01 -10.70
CA ASP A 77 0.86 6.87 -10.14
C ASP A 77 -0.10 5.75 -9.75
N VAL A 78 0.35 4.52 -9.97
CA VAL A 78 -0.26 3.31 -9.43
C VAL A 78 0.83 2.52 -8.72
N VAL A 79 0.59 2.15 -7.47
CA VAL A 79 1.49 1.28 -6.71
C VAL A 79 0.85 -0.10 -6.58
N PHE A 80 1.64 -1.12 -6.90
CA PHE A 80 1.32 -2.51 -6.59
C PHE A 80 2.04 -2.90 -5.30
N SER A 81 1.29 -3.32 -4.29
CA SER A 81 1.87 -3.93 -3.09
C SER A 81 2.63 -5.20 -3.48
N HIS A 82 2.07 -5.99 -4.40
CA HIS A 82 2.69 -7.16 -5.02
C HIS A 82 1.93 -7.52 -6.32
N HIS A 83 2.38 -8.57 -7.03
CA HIS A 83 1.92 -8.86 -8.38
C HIS A 83 0.73 -9.83 -8.51
N HIS A 84 0.03 -10.17 -7.41
CA HIS A 84 -1.14 -11.02 -7.58
C HIS A 84 -2.26 -10.29 -8.38
N PRO A 85 -3.06 -11.01 -9.19
CA PRO A 85 -4.06 -10.39 -10.06
C PRO A 85 -5.13 -9.60 -9.30
N ASP A 86 -5.50 -10.07 -8.11
CA ASP A 86 -6.42 -9.41 -7.21
C ASP A 86 -5.92 -8.10 -6.63
N HIS A 87 -4.65 -7.74 -6.88
CA HIS A 87 -4.06 -6.42 -6.61
C HIS A 87 -3.78 -5.61 -7.89
N THR A 88 -3.63 -6.25 -9.05
CA THR A 88 -3.10 -5.58 -10.26
C THR A 88 -4.07 -5.49 -11.44
N LEU A 89 -5.15 -6.29 -11.46
CA LEU A 89 -5.92 -6.57 -12.69
C LEU A 89 -6.48 -5.33 -13.40
N ASN A 90 -6.84 -4.26 -12.68
CA ASN A 90 -7.39 -3.04 -13.29
C ASN A 90 -6.37 -1.89 -13.39
N ALA A 91 -5.07 -2.16 -13.34
CA ALA A 91 -4.02 -1.15 -13.56
C ALA A 91 -4.23 -0.32 -14.84
N ALA A 92 -4.68 -0.97 -15.92
CA ALA A 92 -4.91 -0.33 -17.23
C ALA A 92 -6.07 0.69 -17.24
N LEU A 93 -6.80 0.87 -16.13
CA LEU A 93 -7.78 1.96 -16.00
C LEU A 93 -7.12 3.35 -15.94
N PHE A 94 -5.81 3.41 -15.65
CA PHE A 94 -5.07 4.66 -15.43
C PHE A 94 -4.01 4.85 -16.52
N PRO A 95 -4.39 5.28 -17.73
CA PRO A 95 -3.55 5.20 -18.92
C PRO A 95 -2.31 6.12 -18.89
N ASN A 96 -2.33 7.17 -18.07
CA ASN A 96 -1.25 8.14 -17.95
C ASN A 96 -0.38 7.93 -16.70
N ALA A 97 -0.65 6.89 -15.92
CA ALA A 97 0.06 6.65 -14.67
C ALA A 97 1.44 6.01 -14.92
N ARG A 98 2.37 6.30 -14.01
CA ARG A 98 3.54 5.46 -13.77
C ARG A 98 3.13 4.31 -12.86
N PHE A 99 3.70 3.13 -13.08
CA PHE A 99 3.40 1.95 -12.27
C PHE A 99 4.63 1.59 -11.43
N HIS A 100 4.42 1.41 -10.14
CA HIS A 100 5.47 1.19 -9.16
C HIS A 100 5.31 -0.20 -8.53
N ASP A 101 6.40 -0.95 -8.45
CA ASP A 101 6.50 -2.17 -7.67
C ASP A 101 7.83 -2.21 -6.88
N HIS A 102 8.25 -3.40 -6.46
CA HIS A 102 9.42 -3.62 -5.61
C HIS A 102 10.78 -3.29 -6.24
N TRP A 103 10.90 -3.32 -7.57
CA TRP A 103 12.20 -3.21 -8.27
C TRP A 103 12.24 -2.23 -9.44
N ALA A 104 11.10 -1.64 -9.82
CA ALA A 104 11.04 -0.79 -10.98
C ALA A 104 9.94 0.28 -10.92
N ILE A 105 10.00 1.16 -11.90
CA ILE A 105 8.94 2.07 -12.31
C ILE A 105 8.71 1.85 -13.80
N TYR A 106 7.45 1.69 -14.20
CA TYR A 106 7.03 1.49 -15.59
C TYR A 106 6.25 2.70 -16.10
N PHE A 107 6.55 3.16 -17.30
CA PHE A 107 5.79 4.22 -17.95
C PHE A 107 5.84 4.09 -19.47
N GLY A 108 4.67 3.92 -20.11
CA GLY A 108 4.60 3.59 -21.53
C GLY A 108 5.34 2.28 -21.84
N ASP A 109 6.38 2.35 -22.65
CA ASP A 109 7.27 1.24 -22.99
C ASP A 109 8.62 1.28 -22.23
N GLN A 110 8.76 2.17 -21.25
CA GLN A 110 10.00 2.37 -20.50
C GLN A 110 10.01 1.61 -19.18
N TRP A 111 11.16 1.02 -18.88
CA TRP A 111 11.47 0.34 -17.62
C TRP A 111 12.60 1.08 -16.91
N THR A 112 12.33 1.57 -15.69
CA THR A 112 13.36 2.21 -14.85
C THR A 112 13.62 1.35 -13.62
N TRP A 113 14.82 0.77 -13.52
CA TRP A 113 15.24 0.03 -12.34
C TRP A 113 15.31 0.94 -11.12
N ARG A 114 14.56 0.59 -10.07
CA ARG A 114 14.43 1.40 -8.86
C ARG A 114 13.92 0.50 -7.73
N ASP A 115 14.76 0.30 -6.73
CA ASP A 115 14.37 -0.45 -5.53
C ASP A 115 13.30 0.31 -4.73
N ALA A 116 12.22 -0.37 -4.34
CA ALA A 116 11.19 0.24 -3.50
C ALA A 116 11.66 0.59 -2.09
N GLU A 117 12.68 -0.09 -1.55
CA GLU A 117 13.14 0.14 -0.18
C GLU A 117 13.60 1.59 0.04
N GLY A 118 12.80 2.35 0.79
CA GLY A 118 13.08 3.75 1.14
C GLY A 118 12.80 4.74 0.01
N TYR A 119 12.15 4.33 -1.09
CA TYR A 119 11.85 5.23 -2.19
C TYR A 119 10.72 6.20 -1.83
N GLU A 120 10.98 7.49 -2.01
CA GLU A 120 10.00 8.56 -1.77
C GLU A 120 9.42 9.03 -3.11
N LEU A 121 8.11 8.88 -3.29
CA LEU A 121 7.38 9.53 -4.39
C LEU A 121 7.28 11.04 -4.10
N THR A 122 7.04 11.36 -2.84
CA THR A 122 7.11 12.68 -2.24
C THR A 122 7.62 12.53 -0.80
N PRO A 123 8.00 13.63 -0.11
CA PRO A 123 8.31 13.57 1.32
C PRO A 123 7.20 12.96 2.20
N SER A 124 5.94 12.99 1.74
CA SER A 124 4.80 12.39 2.45
C SER A 124 4.43 10.98 1.97
N ILE A 125 5.03 10.46 0.89
CA ILE A 125 4.68 9.14 0.32
C ILE A 125 5.95 8.33 0.10
N LYS A 126 6.13 7.29 0.90
CA LYS A 126 7.32 6.43 0.91
C LYS A 126 6.95 4.97 0.69
N LEU A 127 7.75 4.25 -0.09
CA LEU A 127 7.68 2.81 -0.23
C LEU A 127 8.73 2.13 0.65
N ILE A 128 8.39 0.98 1.22
CA ILE A 128 9.32 0.10 1.93
C ILE A 128 9.04 -1.36 1.52
N ARG A 129 10.08 -2.21 1.51
CA ARG A 129 9.89 -3.65 1.31
C ARG A 129 9.34 -4.28 2.58
N THR A 130 8.32 -5.12 2.41
CA THR A 130 7.67 -5.86 3.50
C THR A 130 7.40 -7.30 3.07
N PRO A 131 8.44 -8.06 2.66
CA PRO A 131 8.27 -9.41 2.12
C PRO A 131 7.65 -10.34 3.16
N GLY A 132 6.85 -11.30 2.70
CA GLY A 132 6.29 -12.35 3.54
C GLY A 132 5.15 -13.08 2.86
N HIS A 133 4.12 -12.35 2.41
CA HIS A 133 3.06 -12.92 1.59
C HIS A 133 3.66 -13.37 0.25
N THR A 134 4.38 -12.46 -0.39
CA THR A 134 5.32 -12.75 -1.49
C THR A 134 6.73 -12.26 -1.15
N HIS A 135 7.74 -12.63 -1.94
CA HIS A 135 9.09 -12.08 -1.78
C HIS A 135 9.17 -10.62 -2.25
N GLU A 136 8.22 -10.21 -3.08
CA GLU A 136 8.12 -8.93 -3.76
C GLU A 136 7.24 -7.90 -3.03
N ASP A 137 6.69 -8.23 -1.86
CA ASP A 137 5.76 -7.33 -1.18
C ASP A 137 6.41 -6.00 -0.78
N ILE A 138 5.64 -4.93 -0.96
CA ILE A 138 5.93 -3.59 -0.46
C ILE A 138 4.75 -3.00 0.30
N THR A 139 5.06 -2.01 1.14
CA THR A 139 4.08 -1.17 1.82
C THR A 139 4.25 0.27 1.38
N THR A 140 3.13 0.96 1.12
CA THR A 140 3.09 2.41 0.89
C THR A 140 2.77 3.11 2.19
N LEU A 141 3.73 3.86 2.74
CA LEU A 141 3.58 4.69 3.91
C LEU A 141 3.22 6.12 3.49
N VAL A 142 2.14 6.64 4.05
CA VAL A 142 1.56 7.94 3.68
C VAL A 142 1.45 8.82 4.93
N GLY A 143 2.25 9.89 4.97
CA GLY A 143 2.20 10.90 6.00
C GLY A 143 1.04 11.86 5.77
N THR A 144 0.09 11.89 6.70
CA THR A 144 -1.07 12.77 6.66
C THR A 144 -1.12 13.66 7.90
N PRO A 145 -1.90 14.75 7.92
CA PRO A 145 -2.10 15.55 9.12
C PRO A 145 -2.65 14.73 10.31
N GLY A 146 -3.33 13.62 10.04
CA GLY A 146 -3.90 12.71 11.04
C GLY A 146 -2.97 11.58 11.50
N GLY A 147 -1.76 11.47 10.96
CA GLY A 147 -0.83 10.37 11.23
C GLY A 147 -0.34 9.66 9.98
N VAL A 148 0.36 8.54 10.17
CA VAL A 148 0.89 7.71 9.07
C VAL A 148 -0.10 6.61 8.74
N VAL A 149 -0.46 6.51 7.47
CA VAL A 149 -1.31 5.45 6.92
C VAL A 149 -0.44 4.46 6.15
N ALA A 150 -0.58 3.17 6.41
CA ALA A 150 0.13 2.11 5.70
C ALA A 150 -0.83 1.31 4.81
N PHE A 151 -0.67 1.42 3.49
CA PHE A 151 -1.32 0.53 2.52
C PHE A 151 -0.42 -0.69 2.30
N THR A 152 -0.88 -1.86 2.72
CA THR A 152 -0.02 -3.05 2.87
C THR A 152 -0.77 -4.36 2.68
N HIS A 153 -0.05 -5.41 2.33
CA HIS A 153 -0.54 -6.79 2.32
C HIS A 153 -0.04 -7.65 3.50
N VAL A 154 0.70 -7.08 4.45
CA VAL A 154 1.16 -7.88 5.62
C VAL A 154 0.01 -8.36 6.53
N TRP A 155 -1.21 -7.88 6.29
CA TRP A 155 -2.48 -8.49 6.74
C TRP A 155 -3.49 -8.54 5.59
N ASN A 156 -4.30 -9.62 5.55
CA ASN A 156 -5.51 -9.63 4.74
C ASN A 156 -6.57 -8.71 5.35
N ASP A 157 -6.78 -8.79 6.66
CA ASP A 157 -7.68 -7.94 7.44
C ASP A 157 -7.19 -7.76 8.89
N ALA A 158 -7.87 -6.94 9.68
CA ALA A 158 -7.50 -6.65 11.08
C ALA A 158 -7.42 -7.89 12.00
N THR A 159 -8.04 -9.01 11.61
CA THR A 159 -8.11 -10.26 12.40
C THR A 159 -7.09 -11.30 11.94
N SER A 160 -6.31 -11.00 10.90
CA SER A 160 -5.41 -11.94 10.24
C SER A 160 -4.24 -12.33 11.14
N ALA A 161 -4.43 -13.34 12.00
CA ALA A 161 -3.39 -13.84 12.88
C ALA A 161 -2.24 -14.54 12.13
N SER A 162 -2.52 -15.11 10.97
CA SER A 162 -1.55 -15.79 10.11
C SER A 162 -1.96 -15.61 8.64
N ASP A 163 -1.11 -16.06 7.74
CA ASP A 163 -1.39 -16.13 6.32
C ASP A 163 -0.97 -17.50 5.76
N ARG A 164 -1.97 -18.29 5.36
CA ARG A 164 -1.75 -19.63 4.78
C ARG A 164 -1.08 -19.60 3.41
N HIS A 165 -1.10 -18.45 2.73
CA HIS A 165 -0.57 -18.26 1.39
C HIS A 165 0.80 -17.61 1.38
N ALA A 166 1.30 -17.20 2.55
CA ALA A 166 2.60 -16.57 2.67
C ALA A 166 3.75 -17.52 2.29
N VAL A 167 4.66 -17.01 1.46
CA VAL A 167 5.90 -17.71 1.08
C VAL A 167 6.92 -17.75 2.23
N ASP A 168 6.86 -16.77 3.14
CA ASP A 168 7.72 -16.68 4.34
C ASP A 168 6.95 -16.02 5.49
N LEU A 169 6.40 -16.83 6.39
CA LEU A 169 5.67 -16.37 7.56
C LEU A 169 6.53 -15.58 8.56
N ASP A 170 7.81 -15.92 8.70
CA ASP A 170 8.69 -15.20 9.62
C ASP A 170 9.03 -13.81 9.06
N ALA A 171 9.20 -13.69 7.75
CA ALA A 171 9.35 -12.39 7.08
C ALA A 171 8.07 -11.56 7.19
N LEU A 172 6.90 -12.18 7.00
CA LEU A 172 5.61 -11.53 7.17
C LEU A 172 5.48 -10.90 8.57
N HIS A 173 5.79 -11.65 9.63
CA HIS A 173 5.72 -11.14 11.01
C HIS A 173 6.72 -9.99 11.24
N ARG A 174 7.94 -10.09 10.71
CA ARG A 174 8.89 -8.95 10.74
C ARG A 174 8.34 -7.73 10.01
N GLY A 175 7.66 -7.92 8.89
CA GLY A 175 6.98 -6.87 8.13
C GLY A 175 5.87 -6.20 8.95
N ARG A 176 5.05 -7.00 9.65
CA ARG A 176 4.02 -6.49 10.56
C ARG A 176 4.62 -5.65 11.69
N GLU A 177 5.65 -6.14 12.36
CA GLU A 177 6.35 -5.38 13.40
C GLU A 177 6.90 -4.06 12.88
N ARG A 178 7.52 -4.08 11.69
CA ARG A 178 8.05 -2.89 11.01
C ARG A 178 6.95 -1.87 10.70
N VAL A 179 5.82 -2.30 10.14
CA VAL A 179 4.68 -1.42 9.83
C VAL A 179 4.05 -0.86 11.10
N LEU A 180 3.82 -1.69 12.12
CA LEU A 180 3.24 -1.26 13.41
C LEU A 180 4.12 -0.29 14.18
N ALA A 181 5.41 -0.22 13.88
CA ALA A 181 6.33 0.71 14.52
C ALA A 181 6.15 2.16 14.03
N VAL A 182 5.51 2.37 12.86
CA VAL A 182 5.34 3.70 12.25
C VAL A 182 3.90 4.06 11.90
N ALA A 183 3.02 3.07 11.65
CA ALA A 183 1.67 3.31 11.17
C ALA A 183 0.68 3.60 12.31
N ASP A 184 -0.04 4.71 12.18
CA ASP A 184 -1.19 5.04 13.03
C ASP A 184 -2.48 4.39 12.49
N ILE A 185 -2.56 4.16 11.17
CA ILE A 185 -3.68 3.51 10.48
C ILE A 185 -3.13 2.50 9.49
N VAL A 186 -3.72 1.30 9.45
CA VAL A 186 -3.40 0.26 8.48
C VAL A 186 -4.57 0.06 7.53
N VAL A 187 -4.29 0.08 6.23
CA VAL A 187 -5.19 -0.33 5.16
C VAL A 187 -4.72 -1.70 4.66
N PRO A 188 -5.38 -2.80 5.07
CA PRO A 188 -4.93 -4.15 4.78
C PRO A 188 -5.33 -4.59 3.36
N GLY A 189 -4.79 -5.73 2.91
CA GLY A 189 -4.96 -6.21 1.54
C GLY A 189 -6.41 -6.52 1.14
N HIS A 190 -7.25 -6.98 2.08
CA HIS A 190 -8.59 -7.52 1.84
C HIS A 190 -9.59 -7.18 2.96
N GLY A 191 -9.71 -5.90 3.34
CA GLY A 191 -10.66 -5.50 4.37
C GLY A 191 -10.64 -4.01 4.72
N ALA A 192 -11.46 -3.65 5.69
CA ALA A 192 -11.55 -2.29 6.20
C ALA A 192 -10.23 -1.83 6.85
N ALA A 193 -9.95 -0.54 6.73
CA ALA A 193 -8.85 0.10 7.44
C ALA A 193 -9.06 0.00 8.96
N PHE A 194 -7.98 -0.13 9.73
CA PHE A 194 -8.05 -0.23 11.18
C PHE A 194 -6.93 0.56 11.87
N ILE A 195 -7.19 0.96 13.11
CA ILE A 195 -6.19 1.55 14.01
C ILE A 195 -5.52 0.39 14.76
N PRO A 196 -4.20 0.22 14.67
CA PRO A 196 -3.52 -0.85 15.40
C PRO A 196 -3.62 -0.67 16.92
N GLY A 197 -3.72 -1.79 17.63
CA GLY A 197 -3.81 -1.85 19.09
C GLY A 197 -2.94 -2.96 19.67
N ILE A 198 -3.07 -3.18 20.98
CA ILE A 198 -2.33 -4.23 21.69
C ILE A 198 -2.66 -5.64 21.15
N ASP A 199 -3.89 -5.81 20.67
CA ASP A 199 -4.40 -7.09 20.16
C ASP A 199 -4.19 -7.27 18.65
N THR A 200 -3.57 -6.30 17.95
CA THR A 200 -3.28 -6.45 16.52
C THR A 200 -2.26 -7.56 16.32
N PRO A 201 -2.55 -8.56 15.46
CA PRO A 201 -1.61 -9.65 15.21
C PRO A 201 -0.28 -9.15 14.66
N ARG A 202 0.81 -9.67 15.23
CA ARG A 202 2.19 -9.37 14.83
C ARG A 202 2.77 -10.52 14.02
#